data_AF-D3DDR3-F1
#
_entry.id   AF-D3DDR3-F1
#
_cell.length_a   1.000
_cell.length_b   1.000
_cell.length_c   1.000
_cell.angle_alpha   90.00
_cell.angle_beta   90.00
_cell.angle_gamma   90.00
#
_symmetry.space_group_name_H-M   'P 1'
#
loop_
_entity.id
_entity.type
_entity.pdbx_description
1 polymer ?
#
loop_
_entity_poly.entity_id
_entity_poly.type
_entity_poly.pdbx_seq_one_letter_code
_entity_poly.pdbx_strand_id
1 'polypeptide(L)' 'MHGRGAHVHPDPGCVDLAERRKAFPRALRVPGPLGLNQVRAYLELRTRNTGM' A
#
# COMPACT_ATOMS: atom_id res chain seq x y z
N MET A 1 3.99 2.61 22.90
CA MET A 1 3.07 3.27 21.93
C MET A 1 2.61 2.23 20.92
N HIS A 2 1.30 2.03 20.74
CA HIS A 2 0.79 1.03 19.79
C HIS A 2 0.63 1.68 18.41
N GLY A 3 1.61 1.45 17.52
CA GLY A 3 1.48 1.81 16.11
C GLY A 3 0.37 0.99 15.44
N ARG A 4 -0.28 1.57 14.44
CA ARG A 4 -1.28 0.88 13.61
C ARG A 4 -0.68 0.61 12.25
N GLY A 5 -0.77 -0.63 11.79
CA GLY A 5 -0.27 -1.06 10.49
C GLY A 5 -1.40 -1.48 9.56
N ALA A 6 -1.15 -1.35 8.27
CA ALA A 6 -1.95 -1.97 7.22
C ALA A 6 -1.03 -2.89 6.41
N HIS A 7 -1.46 -4.13 6.20
CA HIS A 7 -0.73 -5.11 5.39
C HIS A 7 -1.54 -5.45 4.14
N VAL A 8 -0.86 -5.56 3.01
CA VAL A 8 -1.43 -5.96 1.72
C VAL A 8 -0.39 -6.77 0.98
N HIS A 9 -0.83 -7.69 0.13
CA HIS A 9 0.07 -8.43 -0.74
C HIS A 9 0.99 -7.49 -1.53
N PRO A 10 2.27 -7.87 -1.70
CA PRO A 10 3.25 -7.07 -2.43
C PRO A 10 3.06 -7.18 -3.94
N ASP A 11 1.84 -6.95 -4.39
CA ASP A 11 1.40 -6.98 -5.77
C ASP A 11 0.80 -5.59 -6.10
N PRO A 12 1.19 -4.97 -7.22
CA PRO A 12 0.70 -3.66 -7.60
C PRO A 12 -0.82 -3.62 -7.79
N GLY A 13 -1.45 -4.71 -8.28
CA GLY A 13 -2.90 -4.80 -8.43
C GLY A 13 -3.64 -4.82 -7.09
N CYS A 14 -3.08 -5.50 -6.09
CA CYS A 14 -3.63 -5.52 -4.73
C CYS A 14 -3.60 -4.13 -4.06
N VAL A 15 -2.52 -3.35 -4.27
CA VAL A 15 -2.44 -1.98 -3.75
C VAL A 15 -3.40 -1.04 -4.45
N ASP A 16 -3.55 -1.13 -5.77
CA ASP A 16 -4.52 -0.32 -6.51
C ASP A 16 -5.96 -0.55 -6.03
N LEU A 17 -6.33 -1.82 -5.86
CA LEU A 17 -7.64 -2.17 -5.33
C LEU A 17 -7.85 -1.64 -3.91
N ALA A 18 -6.83 -1.73 -3.05
CA ALA A 18 -6.87 -1.22 -1.69
C ALA A 18 -6.96 0.32 -1.64
N GLU A 19 -6.31 1.02 -2.57
CA GLU A 19 -6.42 2.48 -2.74
C GLU A 19 -7.85 2.88 -3.12
N ARG A 20 -8.39 2.28 -4.18
CA ARG A 20 -9.75 2.55 -4.68
C ARG A 20 -10.81 2.33 -3.60
N ARG A 21 -10.63 1.29 -2.77
CA ARG A 21 -11.53 0.95 -1.66
C ARG A 21 -11.29 1.76 -0.38
N LYS A 22 -10.33 2.69 -0.38
CA LYS A 22 -9.94 3.48 0.80
C LYS A 22 -9.55 2.61 2.00
N ALA A 23 -8.93 1.45 1.75
CA ALA A 23 -8.61 0.48 2.79
C ALA A 23 -7.51 0.99 3.74
N PHE A 24 -6.46 1.61 3.21
CA PHE A 24 -5.36 2.17 4.00
C PHE A 24 -5.79 3.32 4.92
N PRO A 25 -6.46 4.39 4.42
CA PRO A 25 -6.89 5.46 5.31
C PRO A 25 -7.89 4.97 6.35
N ARG A 26 -8.70 3.95 6.03
CA ARG A 26 -9.60 3.30 6.99
C ARG A 26 -8.84 2.52 8.08
N ALA A 27 -7.84 1.72 7.71
CA ALA A 27 -7.04 0.94 8.65
C ALA A 27 -6.16 1.81 9.55
N LEU A 28 -5.55 2.85 8.96
CA LEU A 28 -4.71 3.82 9.67
C LEU A 28 -5.53 4.88 10.41
N ARG A 29 -6.84 4.98 10.11
CA ARG A 29 -7.77 5.96 10.67
C ARG A 29 -7.31 7.40 10.44
N VAL A 30 -6.78 7.67 9.24
CA VAL A 30 -6.34 9.00 8.82
C VAL A 30 -7.41 9.69 7.99
N PRO A 31 -7.66 11.00 8.21
CA PRO A 31 -8.59 11.77 7.38
C PRO A 31 -7.93 12.12 6.04
N GLY A 32 -8.62 11.84 4.94
CA GLY A 32 -8.23 12.26 3.60
C GLY A 32 -7.58 11.17 2.72
N PRO A 33 -7.27 11.53 1.46
CA PRO A 33 -6.60 10.62 0.54
C PRO A 33 -5.16 10.37 0.99
N LEU A 34 -4.82 9.10 1.22
CA LEU A 34 -3.45 8.71 1.50
C LEU A 34 -2.71 8.51 0.18
N GLY A 35 -1.66 9.29 -0.07
CA GLY A 35 -0.83 9.13 -1.26
C GLY A 35 0.00 7.84 -1.18
N LEU A 36 -0.26 6.89 -2.06
CA LEU A 36 0.46 5.60 -2.11
C LEU A 36 1.56 5.57 -3.18
N ASN A 37 1.93 6.72 -3.74
CA ASN A 37 2.95 6.80 -4.81
C ASN A 37 4.28 6.16 -4.41
N GLN A 38 4.75 6.37 -3.18
CA GLN A 38 5.97 5.73 -2.69
C GLN A 38 5.82 4.21 -2.53
N VAL A 39 4.64 3.74 -2.12
CA VAL A 39 4.34 2.31 -1.98
C VAL A 39 4.32 1.66 -3.37
N ARG A 40 3.70 2.30 -4.37
CA ARG A 40 3.69 1.85 -5.77
C ARG A 40 5.11 1.74 -6.32
N ALA A 41 5.92 2.80 -6.22
CA ALA A 41 7.30 2.79 -6.69
C ALA A 41 8.16 1.71 -6.01
N TYR A 42 7.96 1.49 -4.71
CA TYR A 42 8.64 0.42 -3.97
C TYR A 42 8.23 -0.97 -4.46
N LEU A 43 6.94 -1.19 -4.72
CA LEU A 43 6.47 -2.47 -5.25
C LEU A 43 6.97 -2.73 -6.66
N GLU A 44 6.99 -1.71 -7.53
CA GLU A 44 7.59 -1.82 -8.86
C GLU A 44 9.09 -2.15 -8.79
N LEU A 45 9.82 -1.61 -7.81
CA LEU A 45 11.22 -1.98 -7.56
C LEU A 45 11.34 -3.42 -7.04
N ARG A 46 10.48 -3.83 -6.12
CA ARG A 46 10.47 -5.18 -5.53
C ARG A 46 10.10 -6.26 -6.52
N THR A 47 9.08 -6.04 -7.34
CA THR A 47 8.67 -6.98 -8.40
C THR A 47 9.83 -7.21 -9.37
N ARG A 48 10.56 -6.16 -9.75
CA ARG A 48 11.78 -6.29 -10.59
C ARG A 48 12.88 -7.12 -9.92
N ASN A 49 12.97 -7.10 -8.60
CA ASN A 49 14.02 -7.76 -7.84
C ASN A 49 13.65 -9.20 -7.43
N THR A 50 12.38 -9.59 -7.54
CA THR A 50 11.89 -10.93 -7.17
C THR A 50 12.02 -11.94 -8.33
N GLY A 51 12.55 -11.50 -9.47
CA GLY A 51 12.77 -12.31 -10.68
C GLY A 51 14.21 -12.80 -10.86
N MET A 52 14.97 -13.01 -9.78
CA MET A 52 16.31 -13.61 -9.79
C MET A 52 16.43 -14.63 -8.65
#